data_AF-A0A811SF82-F1
#
_entry.id   AF-A0A811SF82-F1
#
_cell.length_a   1.000
_cell.length_b   1.000
_cell.length_c   1.000
_cell.angle_alpha   90.00
_cell.angle_beta   90.00
_cell.angle_gamma   90.00
#
_symmetry.space_group_name_H-M   'P 1'
#
loop_
_entity.id
_entity.type
_entity.pdbx_description
1 polymer ?
#
loop_
_entity_poly.entity_id
_entity_poly.type
_entity_poly.pdbx_seq_one_letter_code
_entity_poly.pdbx_strand_id
1 'polypeptide(L)' 'MRAEKNVLVVKGEGDKADSEGDDDKVPTRYIYRIGLPSQAFKMDQINAEMKNGVLMVTVPKIKDEERKDVFEIKIE' A
#
# COMPACT_ATOMS: atom_id res chain seq x y z
N MET A 1 0.77 4.70 7.51
CA MET A 1 0.99 4.42 6.06
C MET A 1 1.47 5.68 5.37
N ARG A 2 2.34 5.58 4.36
CA ARG A 2 2.79 6.74 3.56
C ARG A 2 3.14 6.33 2.13
N ALA A 3 3.01 7.25 1.16
CA ALA A 3 3.43 7.06 -0.22
C ALA A 3 4.71 7.89 -0.49
N GLU A 4 5.77 7.26 -1.01
CA GLU A 4 7.06 7.88 -1.29
C GLU A 4 7.59 7.42 -2.64
N LYS A 5 7.84 8.33 -3.60
CA LYS A 5 8.57 8.06 -4.86
C LYS A 5 8.23 6.69 -5.49
N ASN A 6 6.95 6.45 -5.80
CA ASN A 6 6.45 5.20 -6.40
C ASN A 6 6.39 3.99 -5.45
N VAL A 7 6.42 4.21 -4.14
CA VAL A 7 6.36 3.14 -3.13
C VAL A 7 5.31 3.46 -2.09
N LEU A 8 4.37 2.55 -1.91
CA LEU A 8 3.49 2.56 -0.75
C LEU A 8 4.18 1.83 0.41
N VAL A 9 4.29 2.50 1.55
CA VAL A 9 4.90 1.95 2.76
C VAL A 9 3.84 1.80 3.85
N VAL A 10 3.61 0.56 4.25
CA VAL A 10 2.78 0.19 5.40
C VAL A 10 3.72 -0.17 6.55
N LYS A 11 3.50 0.46 7.70
CA LYS A 11 4.21 0.13 8.94
C LYS A 11 3.18 0.02 10.05
N GLY A 12 3.39 -0.92 10.95
CA GLY A 12 2.64 -0.99 12.19
C GLY A 12 3.39 -1.81 13.24
N GLU A 13 2.92 -1.67 14.46
CA GLU A 13 3.44 -2.36 15.64
C GLU A 13 2.22 -2.98 16.34
N GLY A 14 2.31 -4.24 16.74
CA GLY A 14 1.28 -4.91 17.54
C GLY A 14 1.43 -4.55 19.01
N ASP A 15 0.32 -4.45 19.74
CA ASP A 15 0.34 -4.14 21.17
C ASP A 15 0.92 -5.31 21.99
N LYS A 16 1.65 -4.99 23.05
CA LYS A 16 2.19 -6.00 23.98
C LYS A 16 1.10 -6.72 24.79
N ALA A 17 -0.07 -6.10 24.94
CA ALA A 17 -1.12 -6.51 25.87
C ALA A 17 -1.87 -7.80 25.44
N ASP A 18 -1.84 -8.17 24.16
CA ASP A 18 -2.53 -9.38 23.66
C ASP A 18 -1.72 -10.68 23.85
N SER A 19 -0.50 -10.60 24.41
CA SER A 19 0.26 -11.78 24.86
C SER A 19 0.10 -11.93 26.37
N GLU A 20 -0.89 -12.73 26.79
CA GLU A 20 -0.98 -13.18 28.18
C GLU A 20 0.34 -13.86 28.59
N GLY A 21 1.11 -13.21 29.47
CA GLY A 21 2.10 -13.87 30.32
C GLY A 21 3.59 -13.68 30.02
N ASP A 22 4.03 -12.66 29.24
CA ASP A 22 5.47 -12.44 29.06
C ASP A 22 5.81 -10.95 28.83
N ASP A 23 6.21 -10.25 29.91
CA ASP A 23 6.54 -8.81 29.94
C ASP A 23 7.78 -8.46 29.07
N ASP A 24 8.56 -9.48 28.70
CA ASP A 24 9.77 -9.38 27.87
C ASP A 24 9.50 -9.46 26.34
N LYS A 25 8.25 -9.68 25.91
CA LYS A 25 7.95 -9.74 24.46
C LYS A 25 8.06 -8.36 23.80
N VAL A 26 8.97 -8.27 22.84
CA VAL A 26 9.12 -7.10 21.95
C VAL A 26 7.85 -7.00 21.09
N PRO A 27 7.24 -5.81 20.94
CA PRO A 27 6.05 -5.66 20.12
C PRO A 27 6.36 -6.05 18.67
N THR A 28 5.47 -6.86 18.07
CA THR A 28 5.65 -7.32 16.70
C THR A 28 5.57 -6.15 15.73
N ARG A 29 6.68 -5.84 15.05
CA ARG A 29 6.71 -4.80 14.02
C ARG A 29 6.55 -5.41 12.65
N TYR A 30 5.71 -4.81 11.82
CA TYR A 30 5.60 -5.17 10.41
C TYR A 30 5.87 -3.94 9.53
N ILE A 31 6.64 -4.16 8.47
CA ILE A 31 6.93 -3.17 7.44
C ILE A 31 6.71 -3.83 6.09
N TYR A 32 5.79 -3.29 5.30
CA TYR A 32 5.51 -3.73 3.95
C TYR A 32 5.72 -2.59 2.96
N ARG A 33 6.33 -2.90 1.82
CA ARG A 33 6.66 -1.94 0.77
C ARG A 33 6.14 -2.46 -0.56
N ILE A 34 5.29 -1.68 -1.21
CA ILE A 34 4.68 -2.03 -2.50
C ILE A 34 5.15 -1.03 -3.53
N GLY A 35 5.80 -1.50 -4.60
CA GLY A 35 6.12 -0.68 -5.76
C GLY A 35 4.85 -0.38 -6.56
N LEU A 36 4.56 0.90 -6.73
CA LEU A 36 3.42 1.41 -7.48
C LEU A 36 3.96 2.44 -8.49
N PRO A 37 4.01 2.14 -9.78
CA PRO A 37 4.42 3.12 -10.80
C PRO A 37 3.50 4.34 -10.78
N SER A 38 4.02 5.55 -10.51
CA SER A 38 3.18 6.78 -10.46
C SER A 38 2.53 7.14 -11.80
N GLN A 39 3.05 6.62 -12.91
CA GLN A 39 2.46 6.77 -14.24
C GLN A 39 1.20 5.92 -14.44
N ALA A 40 1.03 4.86 -13.64
CA ALA A 40 -0.09 3.93 -13.76
C ALA A 40 -1.14 4.09 -12.65
N PHE A 41 -0.84 4.81 -11.56
CA PHE A 41 -1.69 4.91 -10.38
C PHE A 41 -1.82 6.34 -9.86
N LYS A 42 -3.03 6.70 -9.41
CA LYS A 42 -3.35 7.99 -8.79
C LYS A 42 -2.96 7.96 -7.32
N MET A 43 -1.70 8.27 -7.05
CA MET A 43 -1.06 8.18 -5.72
C MET A 43 -1.70 9.07 -4.66
N ASP A 44 -2.23 10.21 -5.08
CA ASP A 44 -2.94 11.19 -4.27
C ASP A 44 -4.34 10.71 -3.84
N GLN A 45 -4.87 9.68 -4.52
CA GLN A 45 -6.21 9.13 -4.29
C GLN A 45 -6.19 7.76 -3.61
N ILE A 46 -5.08 7.40 -2.98
CA ILE A 46 -4.99 6.16 -2.21
C ILE A 46 -5.89 6.29 -0.97
N ASN A 47 -6.78 5.31 -0.79
CA ASN A 47 -7.62 5.19 0.39
C ASN A 47 -7.22 3.94 1.19
N ALA A 48 -7.33 3.99 2.51
CA ALA A 48 -7.07 2.86 3.39
C ALA A 48 -8.12 2.80 4.51
N GLU A 49 -8.61 1.61 4.80
CA GLU A 49 -9.56 1.34 5.88
C GLU A 49 -9.10 0.13 6.71
N MET A 50 -9.37 0.17 8.01
CA MET A 50 -9.11 -0.94 8.93
C MET A 50 -10.44 -1.57 9.31
N LYS A 51 -10.63 -2.85 9.01
CA LYS A 51 -11.87 -3.56 9.35
C LYS A 51 -11.54 -4.95 9.89
N ASN A 52 -12.00 -5.26 11.10
CA ASN A 52 -11.81 -6.55 11.76
C ASN A 52 -10.34 -7.02 11.77
N GLY A 53 -9.40 -6.11 12.06
CA GLY A 53 -7.96 -6.42 12.08
C GLY A 53 -7.30 -6.56 10.70
N VAL A 54 -8.03 -6.36 9.60
CA VAL A 54 -7.49 -6.35 8.23
C VAL A 54 -7.38 -4.93 7.70
N LEU A 55 -6.19 -4.56 7.23
CA LEU A 55 -5.94 -3.30 6.54
C LEU A 55 -6.26 -3.47 5.06
N MET A 56 -7.32 -2.82 4.59
CA MET A 56 -7.66 -2.75 3.17
C MET A 56 -7.12 -1.45 2.59
N VAL A 57 -6.40 -1.54 1.48
CA VAL A 57 -5.84 -0.37 0.78
C VAL A 57 -6.30 -0.38 -0.67
N THR A 58 -6.93 0.71 -1.11
CA THR A 58 -7.39 0.90 -2.48
C THR A 58 -6.50 1.91 -3.17
N VAL A 59 -5.90 1.50 -4.29
CA VAL A 59 -5.02 2.34 -5.12
C VAL A 59 -5.67 2.48 -6.51
N PRO A 60 -6.23 3.66 -6.86
CA PRO A 60 -6.87 3.85 -8.15
C PRO A 60 -5.86 3.83 -9.30
N LYS A 61 -6.21 3.15 -10.40
CA LYS A 61 -5.44 3.16 -11.64
C LYS A 61 -5.75 4.39 -12.48
N ILE A 62 -4.76 4.85 -13.23
CA ILE A 62 -4.95 5.81 -14.33
C ILE A 62 -5.49 5.02 -15.53
N LYS A 63 -6.44 5.59 -16.28
CA LYS A 63 -6.95 4.92 -17.49
C LYS A 63 -5.84 4.86 -18.54
N ASP A 64 -5.81 3.79 -19.34
CA ASP A 64 -4.75 3.62 -20.35
C ASP A 64 -4.72 4.77 -21.38
N GLU A 65 -5.87 5.36 -21.72
CA GLU A 65 -5.97 6.55 -22.58
C GLU A 65 -5.26 7.79 -22.01
N GLU A 66 -5.15 7.88 -20.67
CA GLU A 66 -4.50 8.99 -19.97
C GLU A 66 -3.02 8.69 -19.67
N ARG A 67 -2.59 7.44 -19.90
CA ARG A 67 -1.23 6.98 -19.63
C ARG A 67 -0.30 7.36 -20.77
N LYS A 68 0.82 7.97 -20.41
CA LYS A 68 1.86 8.40 -21.37
C LYS A 68 2.83 7.27 -21.74
N ASP A 69 2.73 6.13 -21.07
CA ASP A 69 3.60 4.97 -21.24
C ASP A 69 2.94 3.81 -21.99
N VAL A 70 1.71 4.01 -22.50
CA VAL A 70 0.97 3.03 -23.31
C VAL A 70 0.82 3.58 -24.73
N PHE A 71 1.11 2.76 -25.74
CA PHE A 71 0.96 3.11 -27.15
C PHE A 71 0.15 2.02 -27.86
N GLU A 72 -0.91 2.41 -28.54
CA GLU A 72 -1.66 1.49 -29.41
C GLU A 72 -0.87 1.26 -30.71
N ILE A 73 -0.48 0.00 -30.94
CA ILE A 73 0.16 -0.40 -32.19
C ILE A 73 -0.93 -0.95 -33.11
N LYS A 74 -1.17 -0.25 -34.23
CA LYS A 74 -2.05 -0.76 -35.29
C LYS A 74 -1.29 -1.79 -36.13
N ILE A 75 -1.93 -2.93 -36.36
CA ILE A 75 -1.43 -3.98 -37.24
C ILE A 75 -2.19 -3.86 -38.57
N GLU A 76 -1.46 -3.85 -39.69
CA GLU A 76 -2.00 -3.92 -41.06
C GLU A 76 -2.05 -5.37 -41.56
#